data_AF-A0AAN8YJU6-F1
#
_entry.id   AF-A0AAN8YJU6-F1
#
_cell.length_a   1.000
_cell.length_b   1.000
_cell.length_c   1.000
_cell.angle_alpha   90.00
_cell.angle_beta   90.00
_cell.angle_gamma   90.00
#
_symmetry.space_group_name_H-M   'P 1'
#
loop_
_entity.id
_entity.type
_entity.pdbx_description
1 polymer ?
#
loop_
_entity_poly.entity_id
_entity_poly.type
_entity_poly.pdbx_seq_one_letter_code
_entity_poly.pdbx_strand_id
1 'polypeptide(L)' 'MLKEYATFRDLLDEVAKQIGVDLKFNNVKLMYTIEGSNTPLKIHNEMGVSVYVSLKKDNKELTKYPLCILICELL' A
#
# COMPACT_ATOMS: atom_id res chain seq x y z
N MET A 1 -3.98 -9.24 -9.83
CA MET A 1 -4.11 -9.85 -8.50
C MET A 1 -2.73 -9.83 -7.85
N LEU A 2 -2.57 -9.17 -6.70
CA LEU A 2 -1.30 -9.18 -5.96
C LEU A 2 -0.96 -10.62 -5.59
N LYS A 3 0.21 -11.09 -6.01
CA LYS A 3 0.70 -12.42 -5.67
C LYS A 3 1.07 -12.43 -4.18
N GLU A 4 0.92 -13.58 -3.54
CA GLU A 4 1.22 -13.78 -2.11
C GLU A 4 2.70 -13.54 -1.76
N TYR A 5 3.58 -13.59 -2.76
CA TYR A 5 5.01 -13.32 -2.68
C TYR A 5 5.41 -11.99 -3.33
N ALA A 6 4.47 -11.06 -3.51
CA ALA A 6 4.79 -9.75 -4.08
C ALA A 6 5.71 -8.99 -3.14
N THR A 7 6.74 -8.37 -3.70
CA THR A 7 7.65 -7.53 -2.94
C THR A 7 7.01 -6.17 -2.62
N PHE A 8 7.60 -5.42 -1.69
CA PHE A 8 7.24 -4.03 -1.44
C PHE A 8 7.38 -3.19 -2.71
N ARG A 9 8.41 -3.48 -3.51
CA ARG A 9 8.62 -2.80 -4.79
C ARG A 9 7.51 -3.12 -5.78
N ASP A 10 7.09 -4.38 -5.89
CA ASP A 10 5.98 -4.79 -6.77
C ASP A 10 4.67 -4.07 -6.41
N LEU A 11 4.36 -3.98 -5.11
CA LEU A 11 3.18 -3.24 -4.63
C LEU A 11 3.30 -1.74 -4.97
N LEU A 12 4.46 -1.15 -4.74
CA LEU A 12 4.71 0.27 -5.01
C LEU A 12 4.57 0.60 -6.50
N ASP A 13 5.17 -0.21 -7.37
CA ASP A 13 5.12 -0.01 -8.83
C ASP A 13 3.69 -0.18 -9.36
N GLU A 14 2.94 -1.17 -8.87
CA GLU A 14 1.55 -1.39 -9.29
C GLU A 14 0.63 -0.25 -8.81
N VAL A 15 0.80 0.23 -7.58
CA VAL A 15 0.06 1.39 -7.07
C VAL A 15 0.38 2.65 -7.87
N ALA A 16 1.68 2.93 -8.09
CA ALA A 16 2.12 4.08 -8.86
C ALA A 16 1.55 4.08 -10.29
N LYS A 17 1.54 2.91 -10.94
CA LYS A 17 0.91 2.71 -12.24
C LYS A 17 -0.58 3.01 -12.23
N GLN A 18 -1.32 2.55 -11.21
CA GLN A 18 -2.76 2.77 -11.12
C GLN A 18 -3.14 4.23 -10.87
N ILE A 19 -2.32 4.98 -10.11
CA ILE A 19 -2.56 6.40 -9.82
C ILE A 19 -1.87 7.35 -10.81
N GLY A 20 -1.12 6.83 -11.79
CA GLY A 20 -0.48 7.62 -12.83
C GLY A 20 0.73 8.45 -12.37
N VAL A 21 1.48 7.98 -11.39
CA VAL A 21 2.62 8.71 -10.80
C VAL A 21 3.95 8.09 -11.23
N ASP A 22 4.90 8.94 -11.65
CA ASP A 22 6.27 8.50 -11.93
C ASP A 22 7.12 8.56 -10.66
N LEU A 23 7.57 7.38 -10.20
CA LEU A 23 8.41 7.20 -9.01
C LEU A 23 9.83 7.79 -9.15
N LYS A 24 10.24 8.23 -10.34
CA LYS A 24 11.48 9.00 -10.53
C LYS A 24 11.38 10.42 -9.96
N PHE A 25 10.20 11.02 -10.03
CA PHE A 25 9.95 12.40 -9.61
C PHE A 25 9.14 12.47 -8.32
N ASN A 26 8.59 11.35 -7.88
CA ASN A 26 7.69 11.29 -6.73
C ASN A 26 8.12 10.22 -5.75
N ASN A 27 8.08 10.57 -4.47
CA ASN A 27 8.11 9.61 -3.38
C ASN A 27 6.68 9.22 -3.00
N VAL A 28 6.38 7.93 -3.02
CA VAL A 28 5.07 7.40 -2.66
C VAL A 28 5.19 6.63 -1.35
N LYS A 29 4.41 7.06 -0.34
CA LYS A 29 4.28 6.34 0.93
C LYS A 29 2.97 5.58 0.93
N LEU A 30 3.08 4.27 1.17
CA LEU A 30 1.95 3.36 1.30
C LEU A 30 1.62 3.14 2.78
N MET A 31 0.35 3.28 3.11
CA MET A 31 -0.18 3.03 4.45
C MET A 31 -1.53 2.31 4.33
N TYR A 32 -2.03 1.73 5.41
CA TYR A 32 -3.43 1.29 5.50
C TYR A 32 -3.99 1.64 6.87
N THR A 33 -5.29 1.91 6.94
CA THR A 33 -5.97 2.14 8.22
C THR A 33 -6.61 0.84 8.71
N ILE A 34 -6.87 0.74 10.00
CA ILE A 34 -7.68 -0.32 10.59
C ILE A 34 -8.92 0.36 11.14
N GLU A 35 -10.09 -0.25 10.95
CA GLU A 35 -11.33 0.28 11.52
C GLU A 35 -11.19 0.45 13.04
N GLY A 36 -11.55 1.63 13.55
CA GLY A 36 -11.37 1.98 14.97
C GLY A 36 -9.94 2.39 15.36
N SER A 37 -8.97 2.36 14.44
CA SER A 37 -7.63 2.93 14.65
C SER A 37 -7.54 4.36 14.12
N ASN A 38 -6.98 5.25 14.93
CA ASN A 38 -6.69 6.64 14.53
C ASN A 38 -5.35 6.79 13.80
N THR A 39 -4.53 5.72 13.75
CA THR A 39 -3.17 5.78 13.19
C THR A 39 -3.06 4.84 12.00
N PRO A 40 -2.76 5.36 10.80
CA PRO A 40 -2.42 4.53 9.64
C PRO A 40 -1.13 3.76 9.88
N LEU A 41 -1.11 2.49 9.48
CA LEU A 41 0.07 1.63 9.54
C LEU A 41 0.83 1.72 8.22
N LYS A 42 2.14 1.94 8.30
CA LYS A 42 3.00 2.09 7.12
C LYS A 42 3.37 0.74 6.53
N ILE A 43 3.33 0.62 5.21
CA ILE A 43 3.94 -0.47 4.46
C ILE A 43 5.26 0.06 3.90
N HIS A 44 6.38 -0.53 4.31
CA HIS A 44 7.71 -0.05 3.92
C HIS A 44 8.75 -1.17 3.74
N ASN A 45 8.32 -2.42 3.82
CA ASN A 45 9.13 -3.62 3.64
C ASN A 45 8.21 -4.81 3.34
N GLU A 46 8.83 -5.97 3.11
CA GLU A 46 8.12 -7.21 2.77
C GLU A 46 7.18 -7.69 3.86
N MET A 47 7.55 -7.52 5.12
CA MET A 47 6.69 -7.86 6.25
C MET A 47 5.39 -7.04 6.22
N GLY A 48 5.49 -5.74 5.94
CA GLY A 48 4.33 -4.86 5.81
C GLY A 48 3.40 -5.28 4.66
N VAL A 49 3.97 -5.72 3.53
CA VAL A 49 3.17 -6.25 2.40
C VAL A 49 2.45 -7.51 2.81
N SER A 50 3.15 -8.47 3.41
CA SER A 50 2.56 -9.74 3.84
C SER A 50 1.41 -9.54 4.83
N VAL A 51 1.58 -8.66 5.81
CA VAL A 51 0.50 -8.34 6.77
C VAL A 51 -0.71 -7.75 6.04
N TYR A 52 -0.51 -6.77 5.16
CA TYR A 52 -1.61 -6.14 4.42
C TYR A 52 -2.33 -7.14 3.50
N VAL A 53 -1.59 -7.98 2.77
CA VAL A 53 -2.15 -9.00 1.88
C VAL A 53 -2.96 -10.03 2.67
N SER A 54 -2.46 -10.51 3.81
CA SER A 54 -3.22 -11.45 4.66
C SER A 54 -4.52 -10.84 5.16
N LEU A 55 -4.50 -9.59 5.64
CA LEU A 55 -5.73 -8.88 6.07
C LEU A 55 -6.75 -8.76 4.94
N LYS A 56 -6.31 -8.47 3.71
CA LYS A 56 -7.19 -8.36 2.53
C LYS A 56 -7.68 -9.71 2.00
N LYS A 57 -6.97 -10.81 2.26
CA LYS A 57 -7.45 -12.15 1.93
C LYS A 57 -8.58 -12.59 2.86
N ASP A 58 -8.41 -12.33 4.15
CA ASP A 58 -9.38 -12.68 5.18
C ASP A 58 -10.64 -11.81 5.12
N ASN A 59 -10.51 -10.58 4.61
CA ASN A 59 -11.64 -9.69 4.41
C ASN A 59 -11.61 -8.98 3.06
N LYS A 60 -12.60 -9.30 2.22
CA LYS A 60 -12.76 -8.76 0.86
C LYS A 60 -13.58 -7.46 0.79
N GLU A 61 -14.06 -6.95 1.93
CA GLU A 61 -14.79 -5.68 1.95
C GLU A 61 -13.81 -4.55 1.65
N LEU A 62 -14.15 -3.72 0.66
CA LEU A 62 -13.26 -2.65 0.19
C LEU A 62 -12.98 -1.61 1.28
N THR A 63 -13.97 -1.37 2.13
CA THR A 63 -13.92 -0.40 3.24
C THR A 63 -13.10 -0.90 4.41
N LYS A 64 -12.83 -2.20 4.52
CA LYS A 64 -12.03 -2.77 5.60
C LYS A 64 -10.57 -2.78 5.21
N TYR A 65 -9.75 -2.02 5.90
CA TYR A 65 -8.33 -1.79 5.59
C TYR A 65 -8.06 -1.04 4.27
N PRO A 66 -8.59 0.18 4.08
CA PRO A 66 -8.32 0.92 2.86
C PRO A 66 -6.84 1.29 2.77
N LEU A 67 -6.27 1.15 1.56
CA LEU A 67 -4.92 1.61 1.26
C LEU A 67 -4.93 3.14 1.19
N CYS A 68 -4.06 3.77 1.96
CA CYS A 68 -3.82 5.21 1.96
C CYS A 68 -2.50 5.49 1.25
N ILE A 69 -2.52 6.44 0.33
CA ILE A 69 -1.37 6.80 -0.50
C ILE A 69 -1.04 8.27 -0.24
N LEU A 70 0.22 8.54 0.09
CA LEU A 70 0.74 9.90 0.17
C LEU A 70 1.83 10.08 -0.90
N ILE A 71 1.62 11.06 -1.77
CA ILE A 71 2.57 11.44 -2.82
C ILE A 71 3.32 12.68 -2.34
N CYS A 72 4.64 12.66 -2.41
CA CYS A 72 5.50 13.81 -2.17
C CYS A 72 6.37 14.03 -3.40
N GLU A 73 6.32 15.22 -3.99
CA GLU A 73 7.19 15.61 -5.10
C GLU A 73 8.64 15.73 -4.62
N LEU A 74 9.57 15.20 -5.41
CA LEU A 74 11.00 15.42 -5.21
C LEU A 74 11.34 16.74 -5.94
N LEU A 75 11.54 17.82 -5.16
CA LEU A 75 11.99 19.12 -5.66
C LEU A 75 13.43 19.05 -6.18
#